data_AF-A0A1N6MX87-F1
#
_entry.id   AF-A0A1N6MX87-F1
#
_cell.length_a   1.000
_cell.length_b   1.000
_cell.length_c   1.000
_cell.angle_alpha   90.00
_cell.angle_beta   90.00
_cell.angle_gamma   90.00
#
_symmetry.space_group_name_H-M   'P 1'
#
loop_
_entity.id
_entity.type
_entity.pdbx_description
1 polymer ?
#
loop_
_entity_poly.entity_id
_entity_poly.type
_entity_poly.pdbx_seq_one_letter_code
_entity_poly.pdbx_strand_id
1 'polypeptide(L)'
;MLLADIPYPQKTYTMQGLSAGVAFYFRARLVDKSGNQSPWTDFIRGESSNDTSWILKAAGDQFLSAETGKRLQSQIDFTNEAALENAALTGAVVQRQLKENGEMRAEILEVRTTQLTDRQALAEKLEKVQVDVGENAAAVQTKATAVFDIDGNGYGIYDIGAGVKYKGQFYQAGVAVGAEVKNGKVETHFAVRANQFTVVNPSNDKLESVFMIKNGQVFIRDAFIDMANIRQLVVGDEIKSANFDPRNKTGFRLDMKTGEEVRYGRGRSGYWVETNNLKQLFDNNGRLRIRMGFW
;
A
#
# COMPACT_ATOMS: atom_id res chain seq x y z
N MET A 1 19.08 8.33 -26.77
CA MET A 1 17.80 9.05 -26.79
C MET A 1 17.96 10.29 -25.92
N LEU A 2 17.47 11.47 -26.35
CA LEU A 2 17.52 12.70 -25.57
C LEU A 2 16.58 12.56 -24.35
N LEU A 3 17.07 12.86 -23.14
CA LEU A 3 16.28 12.70 -21.92
C LEU A 3 15.39 13.93 -21.63
N ALA A 4 15.96 15.13 -21.67
CA ALA A 4 15.26 16.40 -21.49
C ALA A 4 16.11 17.59 -21.96
N ASP A 5 15.46 18.68 -22.36
CA ASP A 5 16.08 20.00 -22.54
C ASP A 5 15.74 20.87 -21.32
N ILE A 6 16.78 21.45 -20.70
CA ILE A 6 16.63 22.28 -19.50
C ILE A 6 16.85 23.74 -19.92
N PRO A 7 15.81 24.59 -19.91
CA PRO A 7 15.94 25.98 -20.36
C PRO A 7 16.78 26.79 -19.38
N TYR A 8 17.77 27.53 -19.89
CA TYR A 8 18.49 28.51 -19.07
C TYR A 8 17.51 29.53 -18.46
N PRO A 9 17.64 29.91 -17.17
CA PRO A 9 18.74 29.63 -16.23
C PRO A 9 18.52 28.42 -15.30
N GLN A 10 17.58 27.53 -15.62
CA GLN A 10 17.29 26.36 -14.78
C GLN A 10 18.51 25.44 -14.69
N LYS A 11 18.95 25.14 -13.46
CA LYS A 11 20.15 24.33 -13.18
C LYS A 11 19.85 22.96 -12.56
N THR A 12 18.58 22.61 -12.43
CA THR A 12 18.11 21.38 -11.78
C THR A 12 17.04 20.71 -12.63
N TYR A 13 17.17 19.40 -12.81
CA TYR A 13 16.17 18.52 -13.41
C TYR A 13 15.89 17.37 -12.45
N THR A 14 14.61 17.05 -12.26
CA THR A 14 14.16 15.97 -11.38
C THR A 14 13.45 14.92 -12.21
N MET A 15 14.00 13.70 -12.24
CA MET A 15 13.35 12.54 -12.84
C MET A 15 12.49 11.84 -11.77
N GLN A 16 11.19 11.72 -12.01
CA GLN A 16 10.25 11.02 -11.13
C GLN A 16 9.90 9.63 -11.65
N GLY A 17 9.30 8.79 -10.81
CA GLY A 17 8.80 7.46 -11.21
C GLY A 17 9.87 6.37 -11.35
N LEU A 18 11.07 6.57 -10.79
CA LEU A 18 12.10 5.54 -10.78
C LEU A 18 11.77 4.47 -9.74
N SER A 19 11.83 3.19 -10.14
CA SER A 19 11.86 2.09 -9.17
C SER A 19 13.11 2.21 -8.29
N ALA A 20 13.04 1.72 -7.05
CA ALA A 20 14.16 1.77 -6.11
C ALA A 20 15.36 0.95 -6.61
N GLY A 21 16.58 1.46 -6.42
CA GLY A 21 17.84 0.78 -6.81
C GLY A 21 18.15 0.79 -8.31
N VAL A 22 17.46 1.58 -9.11
CA VAL A 22 17.72 1.69 -10.55
C VAL A 22 18.84 2.69 -10.78
N ALA A 23 19.89 2.24 -11.48
CA ALA A 23 21.03 3.07 -11.86
C ALA A 23 20.86 3.66 -13.27
N PHE A 24 21.10 4.95 -13.39
CA PHE A 24 21.17 5.67 -14.66
C PHE A 24 22.53 6.35 -14.79
N TYR A 25 22.98 6.51 -16.04
CA TYR A 25 24.16 7.29 -16.37
C TYR A 25 23.72 8.57 -17.09
N PHE A 26 24.03 9.71 -16.50
CA PHE A 26 23.65 11.02 -17.01
C PHE A 26 24.87 11.73 -17.58
N ARG A 27 24.68 12.46 -18.68
CA ARG A 27 25.64 13.46 -19.17
C ARG A 27 24.86 14.63 -19.73
N ALA A 28 25.46 15.82 -19.73
CA ALA A 28 24.84 17.04 -20.20
C ALA A 28 25.73 17.76 -21.22
N ARG A 29 25.15 18.66 -22.01
CA ARG A 29 25.86 19.63 -22.84
C ARG A 29 25.02 20.89 -22.97
N LEU A 30 25.63 21.98 -23.39
CA LEU A 30 24.95 23.23 -23.68
C LEU A 30 24.62 23.31 -25.17
N VAL A 31 23.47 23.90 -25.48
CA VAL A 31 23.06 24.26 -26.85
C VAL A 31 22.71 25.74 -26.84
N ASP A 32 23.33 26.52 -27.72
CA ASP A 32 23.04 27.95 -27.84
C ASP A 32 21.74 28.21 -28.64
N LYS A 33 21.30 29.48 -28.67
CA LYS A 33 20.08 29.89 -29.39
C LYS A 33 20.13 29.68 -30.90
N SER A 34 21.33 29.55 -31.46
CA SER A 34 21.57 29.31 -32.88
C SER A 34 21.67 27.81 -33.21
N GLY A 35 21.58 26.94 -32.19
CA GLY A 35 21.66 25.49 -32.33
C GLY A 35 23.07 24.91 -32.24
N ASN A 36 24.09 25.71 -31.92
CA ASN A 36 25.46 25.20 -31.74
C ASN A 36 25.54 24.41 -30.43
N GLN A 37 26.22 23.26 -30.47
CA GLN A 37 26.26 22.29 -29.38
C GLN A 37 27.66 22.22 -28.79
N SER A 38 27.79 22.33 -27.47
CA SER A 38 29.06 22.10 -26.77
C SER A 38 29.46 20.62 -26.77
N PRO A 39 30.70 20.29 -26.41
CA PRO A 39 31.06 18.94 -25.99
C PRO A 39 30.14 18.45 -24.85
N TRP A 40 29.95 17.14 -24.79
CA TRP A 40 29.28 16.48 -23.67
C TRP A 40 30.18 16.43 -22.44
N THR A 41 29.59 16.48 -21.25
CA THR A 41 30.26 16.08 -20.01
C THR A 41 30.52 14.58 -19.99
N ASP A 42 31.37 14.16 -19.06
CA ASP A 42 31.49 12.75 -18.68
C ASP A 42 30.17 12.20 -18.14
N PHE A 43 30.03 10.88 -18.19
CA PHE A 43 28.90 10.19 -17.58
C PHE A 43 29.02 10.20 -16.07
N ILE A 44 27.96 10.62 -15.41
CA ILE A 44 27.78 10.55 -13.96
C ILE A 44 26.74 9.47 -13.67
N ARG A 45 27.10 8.50 -12.82
CA ARG A 45 26.16 7.48 -12.34
C ARG A 45 25.30 8.06 -11.22
N GLY A 46 23.98 8.03 -11.39
CA GLY A 46 23.00 8.23 -10.32
C GLY A 46 22.25 6.94 -10.07
N GLU A 47 21.86 6.68 -8.82
CA GLU A 47 21.05 5.53 -8.45
C GLU A 47 19.88 6.00 -7.60
N SER A 48 18.66 5.56 -7.93
CA SER A 48 17.52 5.79 -7.04
C SER A 48 17.77 5.02 -5.75
N SER A 49 17.63 5.70 -4.61
CA SER A 49 17.92 5.06 -3.32
C SER A 49 17.05 3.81 -3.12
N ASN A 50 17.65 2.80 -2.49
CA ASN A 50 17.09 1.47 -2.27
C ASN A 50 16.81 1.16 -0.79
N ASP A 51 17.01 2.13 0.10
CA ASP A 51 16.67 1.99 1.51
C ASP A 51 15.16 2.12 1.71
N THR A 52 14.52 1.01 2.09
CA THR A 52 13.06 0.90 2.23
C THR A 52 12.50 1.76 3.35
N SER A 53 13.29 2.09 4.38
CA SER A 53 12.78 2.72 5.60
C SER A 53 12.36 4.17 5.36
N TRP A 54 13.21 4.96 4.69
CA TRP A 54 12.88 6.35 4.37
C TRP A 54 11.85 6.44 3.24
N ILE A 55 11.84 5.50 2.27
CA ILE A 55 10.85 5.47 1.18
C ILE A 55 9.45 5.25 1.75
N LEU A 56 9.28 4.22 2.59
CA LEU A 56 7.98 3.91 3.20
C LEU A 56 7.49 5.06 4.08
N LYS A 57 8.40 5.66 4.87
CA LYS A 57 8.06 6.82 5.70
C LYS A 57 7.68 8.03 4.85
N ALA A 58 8.47 8.39 3.84
CA ALA A 58 8.21 9.54 3.00
C ALA A 58 6.91 9.37 2.19
N ALA A 59 6.66 8.18 1.64
CA ALA A 59 5.42 7.87 0.93
C ALA A 59 4.21 7.90 1.89
N GLY A 60 4.37 7.38 3.11
CA GLY A 60 3.35 7.45 4.16
C GLY A 60 3.04 8.89 4.56
N ASP A 61 4.07 9.69 4.87
CA ASP A 61 3.95 11.11 5.24
C ASP A 61 3.28 11.92 4.10
N GLN A 62 3.68 11.66 2.85
CA GLN A 62 3.07 12.27 1.67
C GLN A 62 1.58 11.92 1.57
N PHE A 63 1.22 10.64 1.68
CA PHE A 63 -0.19 10.22 1.67
C PHE A 63 -0.99 10.85 2.81
N LEU A 64 -0.47 10.84 4.05
CA LEU A 64 -1.17 11.41 5.21
C LEU A 64 -1.36 12.93 5.09
N SER A 65 -0.52 13.61 4.31
CA SER A 65 -0.65 15.04 4.00
C SER A 65 -1.64 15.35 2.86
N ALA A 66 -1.91 14.37 1.98
CA ALA A 66 -2.89 14.48 0.91
C ALA A 66 -4.30 14.57 1.49
N GLU A 67 -5.25 15.10 0.72
CA GLU A 67 -6.59 15.32 1.23
C GLU A 67 -7.27 13.99 1.58
N THR A 68 -7.05 12.93 0.78
CA THR A 68 -7.53 11.57 1.10
C THR A 68 -6.94 11.03 2.42
N GLY A 69 -5.67 11.30 2.72
CA GLY A 69 -5.03 10.88 3.96
C GLY A 69 -5.57 11.61 5.19
N LYS A 70 -5.88 12.91 5.08
CA LYS A 70 -6.57 13.65 6.14
C LYS A 70 -7.98 13.12 6.39
N ARG A 71 -8.73 12.81 5.31
CA ARG A 71 -10.06 12.20 5.39
C ARG A 71 -10.01 10.85 6.10
N LEU A 72 -9.03 10.01 5.78
CA LEU A 72 -8.81 8.74 6.48
C LEU A 72 -8.48 8.92 7.97
N GLN A 73 -7.77 9.99 8.35
CA GLN A 73 -7.42 10.26 9.75
C GLN A 73 -8.59 10.83 10.56
N SER A 74 -9.55 11.50 9.91
CA SER A 74 -10.70 12.11 10.57
C SER A 74 -11.49 11.10 11.40
N GLN A 75 -11.97 11.56 12.55
CA GLN A 75 -12.83 10.79 13.43
C GLN A 75 -14.30 11.05 13.12
N ILE A 76 -15.15 10.06 13.34
CA ILE A 76 -16.60 10.31 13.32
C ILE A 76 -16.93 11.16 14.54
N ASP A 77 -17.42 12.36 14.28
CA ASP A 77 -18.04 13.19 15.29
C ASP A 77 -19.38 12.54 15.68
N PHE A 78 -19.70 12.39 16.96
CA PHE A 78 -21.01 11.88 17.42
C PHE A 78 -21.98 13.02 17.73
N THR A 79 -21.52 14.26 17.65
CA THR A 79 -22.34 15.46 17.69
C THR A 79 -22.69 15.84 16.25
N ASN A 80 -23.97 16.15 16.01
CA ASN A 80 -24.46 16.52 14.68
C ASN A 80 -24.70 18.04 14.57
N GLU A 81 -24.55 18.76 15.67
CA GLU A 81 -24.80 20.20 15.80
C GLU A 81 -23.91 20.99 14.85
N ALA A 82 -22.61 20.68 14.80
CA ALA A 82 -21.67 21.34 13.89
C ALA A 82 -22.02 21.09 12.40
N ALA A 83 -22.47 19.89 12.05
CA ALA A 83 -22.86 19.57 10.68
C ALA A 83 -24.13 20.33 10.28
N LEU A 84 -25.10 20.43 11.19
CA LEU A 84 -26.36 21.15 10.99
C LEU A 84 -26.16 22.67 10.94
N GLU A 85 -25.30 23.22 11.79
CA GLU A 85 -24.94 24.64 11.77
C GLU A 85 -24.24 25.02 10.47
N ASN A 86 -23.25 24.25 10.05
CA ASN A 86 -22.59 24.45 8.76
C ASN A 86 -23.59 24.31 7.60
N ALA A 87 -24.52 23.36 7.66
CA ALA A 87 -25.57 23.21 6.66
C ALA A 87 -26.46 24.46 6.58
N ALA A 88 -26.85 25.04 7.72
CA ALA A 88 -27.64 26.26 7.79
C ALA A 88 -26.88 27.47 7.20
N LEU A 89 -25.59 27.61 7.51
CA LEU A 89 -24.74 28.70 6.99
C LEU A 89 -24.52 28.60 5.47
N THR A 90 -24.45 27.38 4.95
CA THR A 90 -24.13 27.12 3.55
C THR A 90 -25.34 26.95 2.64
N GLY A 91 -26.56 27.02 3.20
CA GLY A 91 -27.80 26.76 2.47
C GLY A 91 -27.93 25.31 1.99
N ALA A 92 -27.29 24.37 2.68
CA ALA A 92 -27.32 22.96 2.32
C ALA A 92 -28.71 22.35 2.51
N VAL A 93 -29.01 21.31 1.74
CA VAL A 93 -30.23 20.51 1.93
C VAL A 93 -29.98 19.48 3.02
N VAL A 94 -30.79 19.54 4.08
CA VAL A 94 -30.71 18.61 5.22
C VAL A 94 -31.94 17.71 5.24
N GLN A 95 -31.72 16.39 5.29
CA GLN A 95 -32.74 15.41 5.63
C GLN A 95 -32.36 14.75 6.94
N ARG A 96 -33.24 14.84 7.94
CA ARG A 96 -32.96 14.36 9.30
C ARG A 96 -34.14 13.57 9.83
N GLN A 97 -33.87 12.37 10.35
CA GLN A 97 -34.81 11.59 11.14
C GLN A 97 -34.19 11.36 12.50
N LEU A 98 -34.87 11.82 13.55
CA LEU A 98 -34.42 11.68 14.94
C LEU A 98 -35.54 11.04 15.75
N LYS A 99 -35.20 10.04 16.56
CA LYS A 99 -36.05 9.53 17.64
C LYS A 99 -35.27 9.51 18.93
N GLU A 100 -35.87 10.01 19.99
CA GLU A 100 -35.28 10.07 21.32
C GLU A 100 -36.23 9.48 22.36
N ASN A 101 -35.68 8.74 23.32
CA ASN A 101 -36.41 8.21 24.47
C ASN A 101 -35.48 8.12 25.69
N GLY A 102 -35.54 9.13 26.57
CA GLY A 102 -34.60 9.26 27.68
C GLY A 102 -33.17 9.46 27.15
N GLU A 103 -32.25 8.58 27.56
CA GLU A 103 -30.84 8.59 27.13
C GLU A 103 -30.59 7.87 25.79
N MET A 104 -31.64 7.38 25.13
CA MET A 104 -31.53 6.70 23.85
C MET A 104 -31.82 7.66 22.70
N ARG A 105 -30.92 7.69 21.71
CA ARG A 105 -31.07 8.44 20.47
C ARG A 105 -30.84 7.51 19.29
N ALA A 106 -31.69 7.62 18.28
CA ALA A 106 -31.48 7.00 16.97
C ALA A 106 -31.67 8.07 15.89
N GLU A 107 -30.68 8.21 15.02
CA GLU A 107 -30.63 9.30 14.05
C GLU A 107 -30.12 8.85 12.69
N ILE A 108 -30.78 9.34 11.65
CA ILE A 108 -30.31 9.31 10.28
C ILE A 108 -30.21 10.77 9.83
N LEU A 109 -29.03 11.16 9.35
CA LEU A 109 -28.74 12.50 8.87
C LEU A 109 -28.15 12.41 7.46
N GLU A 110 -28.70 13.17 6.53
CA GLU A 110 -28.11 13.43 5.22
C GLU A 110 -27.98 14.93 5.01
N VAL A 111 -26.79 15.38 4.61
CA VAL A 111 -26.51 16.77 4.25
C VAL A 111 -25.95 16.81 2.84
N ARG A 112 -26.56 17.63 1.98
CA ARG A 112 -26.12 17.84 0.59
C ARG A 112 -25.80 19.31 0.38
N THR A 113 -24.57 19.58 -0.03
CA THR A 113 -24.06 20.94 -0.21
C THR A 113 -23.53 21.10 -1.61
N THR A 114 -23.92 22.19 -2.27
CA THR A 114 -23.30 22.65 -3.52
C THR A 114 -22.96 24.10 -3.35
N GLN A 115 -21.71 24.48 -3.65
CA GLN A 115 -21.27 25.87 -3.58
C GLN A 115 -20.47 26.22 -4.83
N LEU A 116 -20.69 27.44 -5.28
CA LEU A 116 -19.91 28.06 -6.35
C LEU A 116 -19.40 29.40 -5.84
N THR A 117 -18.11 29.62 -5.98
CA THR A 117 -17.45 30.91 -5.73
C THR A 117 -16.75 31.36 -7.01
N ASP A 118 -16.16 32.56 -7.00
CA ASP A 118 -15.39 33.07 -8.14
C ASP A 118 -14.16 32.20 -8.48
N ARG A 119 -13.73 31.33 -7.55
CA ARG A 119 -12.51 30.54 -7.67
C ARG A 119 -12.71 29.03 -7.55
N GLN A 120 -13.86 28.56 -7.07
CA GLN A 120 -14.03 27.16 -6.69
C GLN A 120 -15.46 26.67 -6.89
N ALA A 121 -15.58 25.44 -7.39
CA ALA A 121 -16.79 24.65 -7.39
C ALA A 121 -16.67 23.51 -6.37
N LEU A 122 -17.71 23.33 -5.54
CA LEU A 122 -17.80 22.30 -4.50
C LEU A 122 -19.13 21.57 -4.63
N ALA A 123 -19.08 20.24 -4.58
CA ALA A 123 -20.21 19.37 -4.31
C ALA A 123 -19.85 18.41 -3.17
N GLU A 124 -20.68 18.34 -2.16
CA GLU A 124 -20.49 17.47 -0.99
C GLU A 124 -21.78 16.77 -0.61
N LYS A 125 -21.66 15.49 -0.24
CA LYS A 125 -22.73 14.70 0.36
C LYS A 125 -22.19 13.98 1.60
N LEU A 126 -22.85 14.17 2.73
CA LEU A 126 -22.61 13.47 3.99
C LEU A 126 -23.85 12.63 4.31
N GLU A 127 -23.70 11.35 4.58
CA GLU A 127 -24.74 10.51 5.19
C GLU A 127 -24.21 9.92 6.49
N LYS A 128 -25.07 9.91 7.52
CA LYS A 128 -24.73 9.40 8.84
C LYS A 128 -25.89 8.64 9.42
N VAL A 129 -25.60 7.45 9.93
CA VAL A 129 -26.53 6.61 10.70
C VAL A 129 -25.91 6.44 12.07
N GLN A 130 -26.61 6.88 13.12
CA GLN A 130 -26.09 6.93 14.48
C GLN A 130 -27.11 6.42 15.48
N VAL A 131 -26.61 5.76 16.51
CA VAL A 131 -27.35 5.44 17.74
C VAL A 131 -26.51 5.77 18.96
N ASP A 132 -27.17 6.25 20.01
CA ASP A 132 -26.57 6.53 21.32
C ASP A 132 -27.44 5.91 22.42
N VAL A 133 -26.80 5.37 23.45
CA VAL A 133 -27.43 4.84 24.66
C VAL A 133 -26.55 5.18 25.86
N GLY A 134 -26.94 6.21 26.60
CA GLY A 134 -26.13 6.76 27.70
C GLY A 134 -24.78 7.24 27.17
N GLU A 135 -23.68 6.66 27.64
CA GLU A 135 -22.32 7.02 27.19
C GLU A 135 -21.82 6.26 25.96
N ASN A 136 -22.54 5.21 25.54
CA ASN A 136 -22.15 4.36 24.42
C ASN A 136 -22.81 4.82 23.14
N ALA A 137 -22.10 4.69 22.03
CA ALA A 137 -22.62 5.09 20.73
C ALA A 137 -22.06 4.21 19.62
N ALA A 138 -22.80 4.13 18.51
CA ALA A 138 -22.33 3.53 17.28
C ALA A 138 -22.75 4.39 16.10
N ALA A 139 -21.85 4.58 15.14
CA ALA A 139 -22.14 5.39 13.96
C ALA A 139 -21.47 4.81 12.71
N VAL A 140 -22.17 4.93 11.60
CA VAL A 140 -21.64 4.76 10.24
C VAL A 140 -21.78 6.10 9.54
N GLN A 141 -20.71 6.53 8.88
CA GLN A 141 -20.68 7.76 8.11
C GLN A 141 -20.13 7.48 6.72
N THR A 142 -20.80 7.96 5.69
CA THR A 142 -20.27 8.05 4.34
C THR A 142 -20.15 9.52 3.98
N LYS A 143 -19.10 9.88 3.24
CA LYS A 143 -18.99 11.23 2.69
C LYS A 143 -18.29 11.22 1.35
N ALA A 144 -18.91 11.93 0.41
CA ALA A 144 -18.41 12.18 -0.92
C ALA A 144 -18.15 13.69 -1.06
N THR A 145 -16.96 14.06 -1.50
CA THR A 145 -16.59 15.46 -1.76
C THR A 145 -15.91 15.55 -3.12
N ALA A 146 -16.39 16.45 -3.96
CA ALA A 146 -15.76 16.83 -5.21
C ALA A 146 -15.51 18.34 -5.19
N VAL A 147 -14.26 18.74 -5.40
CA VAL A 147 -13.82 20.13 -5.41
C VAL A 147 -12.90 20.36 -6.59
N PHE A 148 -13.08 21.47 -7.28
CA PHE A 148 -12.12 21.99 -8.24
C PHE A 148 -12.03 23.51 -8.13
N ASP A 149 -10.81 24.04 -8.23
CA ASP A 149 -10.53 25.46 -8.31
C ASP A 149 -10.14 25.91 -9.73
N ILE A 150 -10.14 27.22 -9.95
CA ILE A 150 -9.78 27.82 -11.24
C ILE A 150 -8.30 27.70 -11.59
N ASP A 151 -7.44 27.35 -10.63
CA ASP A 151 -6.01 27.10 -10.85
C ASP A 151 -5.78 25.65 -11.34
N GLY A 152 -6.84 24.85 -11.45
CA GLY A 152 -6.80 23.47 -11.90
C GLY A 152 -6.44 22.46 -10.79
N ASN A 153 -6.43 22.88 -9.53
CA ASN A 153 -6.31 21.95 -8.40
C ASN A 153 -7.69 21.45 -7.99
N GLY A 154 -7.74 20.24 -7.48
CA GLY A 154 -9.01 19.65 -7.10
C GLY A 154 -8.85 18.22 -6.62
N TYR A 155 -9.93 17.69 -6.07
CA TYR A 155 -9.99 16.29 -5.67
C TYR A 155 -11.42 15.78 -5.71
N GLY A 156 -11.53 14.47 -5.95
CA GLY A 156 -12.73 13.69 -5.70
C GLY A 156 -12.39 12.66 -4.65
N ILE A 157 -13.09 12.68 -3.51
CA ILE A 157 -12.86 11.75 -2.41
C ILE A 157 -14.19 11.13 -1.98
N TYR A 158 -14.16 9.83 -1.76
CA TYR A 158 -15.21 9.06 -1.12
C TYR A 158 -14.63 8.30 0.05
N ASP A 159 -15.23 8.47 1.23
CA ASP A 159 -14.83 7.72 2.42
C ASP A 159 -16.03 7.17 3.19
N ILE A 160 -15.76 6.05 3.85
CA ILE A 160 -16.67 5.33 4.73
C ILE A 160 -15.97 5.17 6.06
N GLY A 161 -16.66 5.53 7.14
CA GLY A 161 -16.25 5.27 8.51
C GLY A 161 -17.32 4.47 9.25
N ALA A 162 -16.88 3.53 10.08
CA ALA A 162 -17.70 2.90 11.09
C ALA A 162 -16.99 3.01 12.44
N GLY A 163 -17.70 3.44 13.47
CA GLY A 163 -17.11 3.66 14.78
C GLY A 163 -18.05 3.33 15.92
N VAL A 164 -17.45 2.99 17.06
CA VAL A 164 -18.15 2.74 18.32
C VAL A 164 -17.47 3.49 19.44
N LYS A 165 -18.28 4.10 20.31
CA LYS A 165 -17.86 4.62 21.60
C LYS A 165 -18.30 3.64 22.66
N TYR A 166 -17.35 3.10 23.42
CA TYR A 166 -17.62 2.13 24.47
C TYR A 166 -16.72 2.42 25.67
N LYS A 167 -17.31 2.58 26.86
CA LYS A 167 -16.58 2.88 28.12
C LYS A 167 -15.63 4.09 27.98
N GLY A 168 -16.11 5.17 27.36
CA GLY A 168 -15.33 6.39 27.14
C GLY A 168 -14.22 6.28 26.09
N GLN A 169 -14.03 5.12 25.45
CA GLN A 169 -13.05 4.93 24.38
C GLN A 169 -13.72 4.87 23.02
N PHE A 170 -13.11 5.51 22.04
CA PHE A 170 -13.57 5.52 20.65
C PHE A 170 -12.73 4.58 19.79
N TYR A 171 -13.41 3.76 19.00
CA TYR A 171 -12.81 2.83 18.05
C TYR A 171 -13.39 3.09 16.67
N GLN A 172 -12.54 3.12 15.65
CA GLN A 172 -12.96 3.37 14.27
C GLN A 172 -12.24 2.46 13.29
N ALA A 173 -12.99 2.02 12.30
CA ALA A 173 -12.47 1.52 11.03
C ALA A 173 -12.96 2.41 9.89
N GLY A 174 -12.21 2.48 8.80
CA GLY A 174 -12.65 3.23 7.63
C GLY A 174 -11.83 2.97 6.38
N VAL A 175 -12.41 3.35 5.25
CA VAL A 175 -11.79 3.33 3.93
C VAL A 175 -11.91 4.73 3.34
N ALA A 176 -10.86 5.19 2.69
CA ALA A 176 -10.87 6.42 1.90
C ALA A 176 -10.31 6.13 0.51
N VAL A 177 -11.04 6.54 -0.52
CA VAL A 177 -10.65 6.44 -1.92
C VAL A 177 -10.70 7.84 -2.51
N GLY A 178 -9.66 8.24 -3.22
CA GLY A 178 -9.67 9.55 -3.84
C GLY A 178 -8.65 9.73 -4.94
N ALA A 179 -8.88 10.75 -5.75
CA ALA A 179 -7.93 11.28 -6.70
C ALA A 179 -7.77 12.78 -6.43
N GLU A 180 -6.53 13.24 -6.37
CA GLU A 180 -6.17 14.64 -6.14
C GLU A 180 -5.27 15.11 -7.28
N VAL A 181 -5.55 16.30 -7.79
CA VAL A 181 -4.65 17.04 -8.68
C VAL A 181 -4.17 18.27 -7.95
N LYS A 182 -2.85 18.41 -7.86
CA LYS A 182 -2.20 19.54 -7.20
C LYS A 182 -0.99 19.98 -8.00
N ASN A 183 -0.97 21.25 -8.42
CA ASN A 183 0.08 21.82 -9.27
C ASN A 183 0.34 20.98 -10.54
N GLY A 184 -0.73 20.50 -11.18
CA GLY A 184 -0.67 19.68 -12.39
C GLY A 184 -0.20 18.23 -12.18
N LYS A 185 0.09 17.81 -10.94
CA LYS A 185 0.40 16.42 -10.61
C LYS A 185 -0.84 15.71 -10.10
N VAL A 186 -1.18 14.58 -10.72
CA VAL A 186 -2.30 13.72 -10.31
C VAL A 186 -1.79 12.60 -9.43
N GLU A 187 -2.43 12.39 -8.28
CA GLU A 187 -2.21 11.25 -7.40
C GLU A 187 -3.54 10.58 -7.07
N THR A 188 -3.53 9.25 -7.02
CA THR A 188 -4.70 8.44 -6.66
C THR A 188 -4.40 7.62 -5.43
N HIS A 189 -5.38 7.52 -4.54
CA HIS A 189 -5.21 6.88 -3.25
C HIS A 189 -6.37 5.91 -2.98
N PHE A 190 -6.02 4.76 -2.41
CA PHE A 190 -6.95 3.85 -1.76
C PHE A 190 -6.32 3.46 -0.43
N ALA A 191 -7.00 3.76 0.67
CA ALA A 191 -6.43 3.52 1.99
C ALA A 191 -7.46 2.95 2.95
N VAL A 192 -6.97 2.08 3.83
CA VAL A 192 -7.78 1.37 4.83
C VAL A 192 -7.17 1.65 6.20
N ARG A 193 -8.00 2.07 7.14
CA ARG A 193 -7.67 2.20 8.56
C ARG A 193 -8.47 1.17 9.34
N ALA A 194 -7.79 0.17 9.90
CA ALA A 194 -8.40 -0.83 10.76
C ALA A 194 -7.34 -1.54 11.62
N ASN A 195 -7.75 -2.08 12.78
CA ASN A 195 -6.89 -2.95 13.60
C ASN A 195 -6.64 -4.32 12.93
N GLN A 196 -7.58 -4.77 12.10
CA GLN A 196 -7.50 -6.00 11.31
C GLN A 196 -8.16 -5.76 9.96
N PHE A 197 -7.45 -6.11 8.88
CA PHE A 197 -8.00 -6.16 7.51
C PHE A 197 -7.98 -7.62 7.04
N THR A 198 -9.07 -8.13 6.48
CA THR A 198 -9.20 -9.55 6.12
C THR A 198 -9.92 -9.69 4.79
N VAL A 199 -9.34 -10.45 3.88
CA VAL A 199 -9.96 -10.87 2.62
C VAL A 199 -10.32 -12.34 2.76
N VAL A 200 -11.60 -12.64 2.58
CA VAL A 200 -12.15 -13.99 2.70
C VAL A 200 -12.58 -14.54 1.34
N ASN A 201 -12.39 -15.84 1.14
CA ASN A 201 -12.94 -16.59 0.02
C ASN A 201 -14.09 -17.46 0.55
N PRO A 202 -15.35 -17.23 0.12
CA PRO A 202 -16.46 -18.12 0.44
C PRO A 202 -16.36 -19.40 -0.40
N SER A 203 -15.80 -20.46 0.17
CA SER A 203 -15.68 -21.77 -0.48
C SER A 203 -16.35 -22.83 0.38
N ASN A 204 -17.25 -23.63 -0.21
CA ASN A 204 -18.00 -24.70 0.47
C ASN A 204 -18.70 -24.23 1.76
N ASP A 205 -19.41 -23.10 1.69
CA ASP A 205 -20.12 -22.48 2.82
C ASP A 205 -19.23 -22.07 4.02
N LYS A 206 -17.90 -22.04 3.82
CA LYS A 206 -16.94 -21.55 4.81
C LYS A 206 -16.28 -20.27 4.31
N LEU A 207 -16.16 -19.30 5.22
CA LEU A 207 -15.40 -18.08 4.99
C LEU A 207 -13.94 -18.32 5.37
N GLU A 208 -13.10 -18.62 4.38
CA GLU A 208 -11.67 -18.83 4.60
C GLU A 208 -10.88 -17.55 4.34
N SER A 209 -10.06 -17.11 5.29
CA SER A 209 -9.16 -15.97 5.07
C SER A 209 -8.02 -16.35 4.12
N VAL A 210 -7.85 -15.60 3.03
CA VAL A 210 -6.74 -15.76 2.09
C VAL A 210 -5.65 -14.70 2.27
N PHE A 211 -6.01 -13.55 2.82
CA PHE A 211 -5.09 -12.44 3.13
C PHE A 211 -5.55 -11.73 4.40
N MET A 212 -4.65 -11.47 5.34
CA MET A 212 -4.96 -10.75 6.57
C MET A 212 -3.82 -9.82 6.98
N ILE A 213 -4.17 -8.62 7.45
CA ILE A 213 -3.24 -7.73 8.16
C ILE A 213 -3.72 -7.62 9.60
N LYS A 214 -2.85 -7.93 10.56
CA LYS A 214 -3.15 -7.84 11.99
C LYS A 214 -1.86 -7.64 12.79
N ASN A 215 -1.90 -6.80 13.82
CA ASN A 215 -0.75 -6.52 14.69
C ASN A 215 0.52 -6.09 13.92
N GLY A 216 0.34 -5.35 12.82
CA GLY A 216 1.44 -4.92 11.96
C GLY A 216 2.07 -6.02 11.10
N GLN A 217 1.48 -7.21 11.05
CA GLN A 217 1.95 -8.35 10.26
C GLN A 217 0.95 -8.71 9.16
N VAL A 218 1.48 -9.17 8.03
CA VAL A 218 0.71 -9.70 6.89
C VAL A 218 0.74 -11.22 6.97
N PHE A 219 -0.43 -11.84 6.89
CA PHE A 219 -0.62 -13.29 6.83
C PHE A 219 -1.21 -13.66 5.48
N ILE A 220 -0.54 -14.57 4.78
CA ILE A 220 -0.94 -15.10 3.48
C ILE A 220 -0.88 -16.62 3.59
N ARG A 221 -1.96 -17.30 3.21
CA ARG A 221 -2.02 -18.77 3.28
C ARG A 221 -1.18 -19.43 2.19
N ASP A 222 -1.32 -18.94 0.97
CA ASP A 222 -0.60 -19.41 -0.22
C ASP A 222 -0.54 -18.26 -1.24
N ALA A 223 0.53 -18.21 -2.03
CA ALA A 223 0.73 -17.17 -3.03
C ALA A 223 1.43 -17.73 -4.28
N PHE A 224 0.78 -17.58 -5.44
CA PHE A 224 1.40 -17.80 -6.74
C PHE A 224 2.01 -16.48 -7.23
N ILE A 225 3.35 -16.42 -7.29
CA ILE A 225 4.11 -15.20 -7.55
C ILE A 225 4.97 -15.42 -8.80
N ASP A 226 4.79 -14.58 -9.82
CA ASP A 226 5.61 -14.62 -11.05
C ASP A 226 7.08 -14.26 -10.76
N MET A 227 7.31 -13.17 -10.01
CA MET A 227 8.63 -12.76 -9.57
C MET A 227 8.58 -12.09 -8.20
N ALA A 228 9.55 -12.41 -7.33
CA ALA A 228 9.76 -11.75 -6.05
C ALA A 228 11.17 -11.17 -5.96
N ASN A 229 11.28 -9.85 -5.71
CA ASN A 229 12.53 -9.21 -5.32
C ASN A 229 12.51 -9.00 -3.80
N ILE A 230 13.36 -9.73 -3.08
CA ILE A 230 13.37 -9.77 -1.62
C ILE A 230 14.75 -9.34 -1.13
N ARG A 231 14.81 -8.21 -0.41
CA ARG A 231 16.06 -7.71 0.19
C ARG A 231 16.57 -8.61 1.31
N GLN A 232 15.67 -9.09 2.15
CA GLN A 232 15.97 -9.99 3.27
C GLN A 232 14.83 -10.97 3.43
N LEU A 233 15.17 -12.26 3.46
CA LEU A 233 14.23 -13.35 3.67
C LEU A 233 14.71 -14.17 4.87
N VAL A 234 13.82 -14.41 5.83
CA VAL A 234 14.03 -15.36 6.92
C VAL A 234 13.05 -16.50 6.71
N VAL A 235 13.57 -17.72 6.57
CA VAL A 235 12.78 -18.92 6.31
C VAL A 235 12.88 -19.83 7.53
N GLY A 236 11.73 -20.28 8.07
CA GLY A 236 11.69 -21.07 9.31
C GLY A 236 11.92 -22.57 9.13
N ASP A 237 11.51 -23.13 7.99
CA ASP A 237 11.56 -24.58 7.74
C ASP A 237 12.50 -24.96 6.60
N GLU A 238 12.09 -24.72 5.34
CA GLU A 238 12.86 -25.13 4.17
C GLU A 238 12.54 -24.31 2.92
N ILE A 239 13.48 -24.28 1.97
CA ILE A 239 13.23 -23.89 0.57
C ILE A 239 13.31 -25.15 -0.27
N LYS A 240 12.26 -25.46 -1.04
CA LYS A 240 12.24 -26.65 -1.88
C LYS A 240 11.58 -26.42 -3.23
N SER A 241 11.98 -27.22 -4.20
CA SER A 241 11.24 -27.34 -5.47
C SER A 241 9.92 -28.08 -5.24
N ALA A 242 8.90 -27.74 -6.02
CA ALA A 242 7.58 -28.39 -5.95
C ALA A 242 7.63 -29.92 -6.15
N ASN A 243 8.59 -30.44 -6.92
CA ASN A 243 8.77 -31.86 -7.20
C ASN A 243 9.83 -32.54 -6.30
N PHE A 244 10.15 -31.96 -5.14
CA PHE A 244 11.11 -32.57 -4.22
C PHE A 244 10.57 -33.90 -3.67
N ASP A 245 11.25 -35.00 -3.97
CA ASP A 245 10.95 -36.34 -3.49
C ASP A 245 12.26 -37.10 -3.21
N PRO A 246 12.60 -37.36 -1.93
CA PRO A 246 13.83 -38.05 -1.57
C PRO A 246 13.82 -39.54 -1.95
N ARG A 247 12.64 -40.16 -2.09
CA ARG A 247 12.52 -41.59 -2.47
C ARG A 247 12.85 -41.78 -3.94
N ASN A 248 12.30 -40.91 -4.77
CA ASN A 248 12.51 -40.92 -6.22
C ASN A 248 13.75 -40.13 -6.65
N LYS A 249 14.47 -39.50 -5.70
CA LYS A 249 15.64 -38.65 -5.93
C LYS A 249 15.34 -37.60 -7.01
N THR A 250 14.34 -36.75 -6.75
CA THR A 250 14.02 -35.62 -7.62
C THR A 250 13.94 -34.32 -6.84
N GLY A 251 14.32 -33.22 -7.49
CA GLY A 251 14.16 -31.87 -6.97
C GLY A 251 15.31 -31.38 -6.08
N PHE A 252 15.03 -30.27 -5.40
CA PHE A 252 15.93 -29.51 -4.56
C PHE A 252 15.30 -29.27 -3.20
N ARG A 253 16.09 -29.33 -2.13
CA ARG A 253 15.71 -28.91 -0.78
C ARG A 253 16.90 -28.27 -0.07
N LEU A 254 16.65 -27.16 0.60
CA LEU A 254 17.53 -26.55 1.59
C LEU A 254 16.76 -26.47 2.92
N ASP A 255 17.21 -27.24 3.91
CA ASP A 255 16.65 -27.31 5.25
C ASP A 255 17.25 -26.22 6.14
N MET A 256 16.43 -25.29 6.59
CA MET A 256 16.89 -24.13 7.35
C MET A 256 17.14 -24.42 8.83
N LYS A 257 16.66 -25.57 9.33
CA LYS A 257 16.87 -26.00 10.72
C LYS A 257 18.20 -26.71 10.90
N THR A 258 18.59 -27.50 9.90
CA THR A 258 19.80 -28.34 9.96
C THR A 258 20.95 -27.80 9.11
N GLY A 259 20.67 -26.94 8.13
CA GLY A 259 21.64 -26.51 7.12
C GLY A 259 21.88 -27.56 6.04
N GLU A 260 21.13 -28.67 6.02
CA GLU A 260 21.26 -29.68 4.98
C GLU A 260 20.74 -29.17 3.64
N GLU A 261 21.54 -29.35 2.59
CA GLU A 261 21.15 -29.08 1.22
C GLU A 261 21.21 -30.35 0.38
N VAL A 262 20.13 -30.64 -0.34
CA VAL A 262 20.03 -31.80 -1.22
C VAL A 262 19.63 -31.34 -2.62
N ARG A 263 20.44 -31.73 -3.61
CA ARG A 263 20.16 -31.48 -5.03
C ARG A 263 20.16 -32.80 -5.79
N TYR A 264 18.98 -33.27 -6.15
CA TYR A 264 18.86 -34.47 -6.97
C TYR A 264 18.94 -34.14 -8.45
N GLY A 265 19.83 -34.85 -9.16
CA GLY A 265 19.91 -34.76 -10.61
C GLY A 265 18.71 -35.41 -11.29
N ARG A 266 18.38 -34.97 -12.51
CA ARG A 266 17.30 -35.56 -13.31
C ARG A 266 17.80 -36.77 -14.09
N GLY A 267 17.01 -37.85 -14.15
CA GLY A 267 17.30 -39.01 -14.99
C GLY A 267 18.47 -39.86 -14.47
N ARG A 268 19.47 -40.16 -15.32
CA ARG A 268 20.67 -40.94 -14.95
C ARG A 268 21.76 -40.12 -14.24
N SER A 269 21.40 -38.93 -13.75
CA SER A 269 22.34 -38.02 -13.10
C SER A 269 22.58 -38.45 -11.66
N GLY A 270 23.75 -38.11 -11.12
CA GLY A 270 24.03 -38.22 -9.69
C GLY A 270 23.26 -37.21 -8.84
N TYR A 271 23.57 -37.14 -7.56
CA TYR A 271 22.99 -36.16 -6.65
C TYR A 271 24.00 -35.65 -5.62
N TRP A 272 23.79 -34.42 -5.18
CA TRP A 272 24.57 -33.76 -4.14
C TRP A 272 23.83 -33.78 -2.81
N VAL A 273 24.56 -34.05 -1.74
CA VAL A 273 24.13 -33.85 -0.36
C VAL A 273 25.20 -33.04 0.34
N GLU A 274 24.80 -31.95 0.98
CA GLU A 274 25.65 -31.08 1.75
C GLU A 274 25.05 -30.93 3.15
N THR A 275 25.90 -31.03 4.16
CA THR A 275 25.58 -30.82 5.57
C THR A 275 26.62 -29.87 6.15
N ASN A 276 26.45 -29.47 7.42
CA ASN A 276 27.45 -28.62 8.10
C ASN A 276 28.86 -29.23 8.16
N ASN A 277 28.99 -30.54 7.99
CA ASN A 277 30.28 -31.24 8.09
C ASN A 277 30.79 -31.75 6.75
N LEU A 278 29.90 -32.13 5.83
CA LEU A 278 30.26 -32.89 4.64
C LEU A 278 29.56 -32.38 3.38
N LYS A 279 30.30 -32.37 2.27
CA LYS A 279 29.76 -32.23 0.92
C LYS A 279 30.07 -33.48 0.10
N GLN A 280 29.02 -34.10 -0.45
CA GLN A 280 29.08 -35.42 -1.05
C GLN A 280 28.40 -35.44 -2.42
N LEU A 281 29.06 -36.04 -3.42
CA LEU A 281 28.49 -36.39 -4.71
C LEU A 281 28.30 -37.90 -4.79
N PHE A 282 27.09 -38.33 -5.12
CA PHE A 282 26.77 -39.72 -5.41
C PHE A 282 26.44 -39.87 -6.89
N ASP A 283 26.79 -41.01 -7.51
CA ASP A 283 26.26 -41.35 -8.83
C ASP A 283 24.80 -41.83 -8.75
N ASN A 284 24.19 -42.09 -9.90
CA ASN A 284 22.79 -42.49 -10.00
C ASN A 284 22.47 -43.80 -9.23
N ASN A 285 23.47 -44.66 -9.05
CA ASN A 285 23.32 -45.92 -8.30
C ASN A 285 23.53 -45.73 -6.79
N GLY A 286 23.73 -44.49 -6.33
CA GLY A 286 23.99 -44.17 -4.93
C GLY A 286 25.42 -44.43 -4.49
N ARG A 287 26.36 -44.68 -5.42
CA ARG A 287 27.77 -44.86 -5.06
C ARG A 287 28.43 -43.49 -4.88
N LEU A 288 29.08 -43.30 -3.73
CA LEU A 288 29.84 -42.09 -3.43
C LEU A 288 31.00 -41.92 -4.43
N ARG A 289 31.07 -40.74 -5.04
CA ARG A 289 32.10 -40.36 -6.03
C ARG A 289 33.03 -39.29 -5.50
N ILE A 290 32.50 -38.36 -4.71
CA ILE A 290 33.26 -37.28 -4.07
C ILE A 290 32.76 -37.14 -2.64
N ARG A 291 33.70 -36.97 -1.70
CA ARG A 291 33.45 -36.54 -0.32
C ARG A 291 34.52 -35.53 0.07
N MET A 292 34.08 -34.43 0.67
CA MET A 292 34.95 -33.40 1.25
C MET A 292 34.29 -32.83 2.51
N GLY A 293 35.07 -32.26 3.43
CA GLY A 293 34.58 -31.70 4.70
C GLY A 293 35.39 -32.10 5.92
N PHE A 294 34.79 -32.05 7.10
CA PHE A 294 35.37 -32.58 8.34
C PHE A 294 34.95 -34.04 8.48
N TRP A 295 35.93 -34.93 8.65
CA TRP A 295 35.72 -36.37 8.82
C TRP A 295 36.72 -36.95 9.80
#